data_AF-A0A2D8GIS4-F1
#
_entry.id   AF-A0A2D8GIS4-F1
#
_cell.length_a   1.000
_cell.length_b   1.000
_cell.length_c   1.000
_cell.angle_alpha   90.00
_cell.angle_beta   90.00
_cell.angle_gamma   90.00
#
_symmetry.space_group_name_H-M   'P 1'
#
loop_
_entity.id
_entity.type
_entity.pdbx_description
1 polymer ?
#
loop_
_entity_poly.entity_id
_entity_poly.type
_entity_poly.pdbx_seq_one_letter_code
_entity_poly.pdbx_strand_id
1 'polypeptide(L)'
;WRSLPSDEGASYDTEILLPASEIAPTVTWGTSPEDALPITAAVPDPDTEKDEIKRAKLQRAVDYMGLAPGQKLTDVKIDTVFIGSCTNSRIEDLRAAAAVASGRRVADGIRAMVVPGSGLVKEQAEAEGLDSVFTAAGFEWREPGCSMCLAMNADKLSEGERCASTSNRNFEGRQGRGGRTHLVSPEMAAAAAVTGYLTDIREFQG
;
A
#
# COMPACT_ATOMS: atom_id res chain seq x y z
N TRP A 1 -6.98 -2.43 -27.25
CA TRP A 1 -6.62 -3.77 -26.72
C TRP A 1 -7.65 -4.83 -27.10
N ARG A 2 -8.97 -4.63 -26.92
CA ARG A 2 -9.99 -5.58 -27.41
C ARG A 2 -9.94 -5.84 -28.92
N SER A 3 -9.33 -4.93 -29.68
CA SER A 3 -9.09 -5.04 -31.12
C SER A 3 -7.77 -5.70 -31.50
N LEU A 4 -6.95 -6.12 -30.54
CA LEU A 4 -5.63 -6.73 -30.74
C LEU A 4 -5.48 -7.98 -29.84
N PRO A 5 -6.34 -9.01 -29.98
CA PRO A 5 -6.15 -10.27 -29.26
C PRO A 5 -4.91 -11.01 -29.78
N SER A 6 -4.40 -11.94 -28.99
CA SER A 6 -3.44 -12.93 -29.50
C SER A 6 -4.09 -13.78 -30.58
N ASP A 7 -3.30 -14.17 -31.58
CA ASP A 7 -3.76 -15.07 -32.63
C ASP A 7 -4.13 -16.44 -32.07
N GLU A 8 -5.11 -17.10 -32.67
CA GLU A 8 -5.46 -18.48 -32.32
C GLU A 8 -4.24 -19.40 -32.52
N GLY A 9 -3.90 -20.18 -31.49
CA GLY A 9 -2.72 -21.05 -31.51
C GLY A 9 -1.39 -20.37 -31.20
N ALA A 10 -1.40 -19.12 -30.72
CA ALA A 10 -0.21 -18.50 -30.14
C ALA A 10 0.38 -19.40 -29.04
N SER A 11 1.71 -19.49 -29.01
CA SER A 11 2.46 -20.27 -28.02
C SER A 11 3.32 -19.36 -27.16
N TYR A 12 3.55 -19.78 -25.93
CA TYR A 12 4.29 -19.05 -24.92
C TYR A 12 5.35 -19.98 -24.32
N ASP A 13 6.52 -19.44 -23.95
CA ASP A 13 7.58 -20.22 -23.30
C ASP A 13 7.14 -20.80 -21.95
N THR A 14 6.20 -20.12 -21.27
CA THR A 14 5.64 -20.54 -19.98
C THR A 14 4.25 -19.94 -19.81
N GLU A 15 3.32 -20.76 -19.30
CA GLU A 15 1.98 -20.33 -18.92
C GLU A 15 1.77 -20.58 -17.42
N ILE A 16 1.33 -19.56 -16.70
CA ILE A 16 1.04 -19.63 -15.25
C ILE A 16 -0.40 -19.21 -15.05
N LEU A 17 -1.23 -20.13 -14.53
CA LEU A 17 -2.62 -19.86 -14.20
C LEU A 17 -2.75 -19.50 -12.71
N LEU A 18 -3.28 -18.30 -12.44
CA LEU A 18 -3.50 -17.81 -11.07
C LEU A 18 -5.00 -17.52 -10.88
N PRO A 19 -5.74 -18.35 -10.13
CA PRO A 19 -7.13 -18.10 -9.81
C PRO A 19 -7.27 -16.84 -8.93
N ALA A 20 -7.91 -15.79 -9.44
CA ALA A 20 -8.07 -14.54 -8.70
C ALA A 20 -8.79 -14.72 -7.34
N SER A 21 -9.68 -15.69 -7.23
CA SER A 21 -10.39 -16.04 -6.00
C SER A 21 -9.50 -16.59 -4.88
N GLU A 22 -8.29 -17.06 -5.21
CA GLU A 22 -7.33 -17.58 -4.23
C GLU A 22 -6.36 -16.49 -3.73
N ILE A 23 -6.40 -15.29 -4.33
CA ILE A 23 -5.53 -14.18 -3.95
C ILE A 23 -6.17 -13.43 -2.78
N ALA A 24 -5.63 -13.65 -1.58
CA ALA A 24 -5.99 -12.89 -0.40
C ALA A 24 -5.46 -11.43 -0.50
N PRO A 25 -6.06 -10.47 0.25
CA PRO A 25 -5.48 -9.15 0.41
C PRO A 25 -4.01 -9.26 0.83
N THR A 26 -3.14 -8.55 0.12
CA THR A 26 -1.69 -8.76 0.16
C THR A 26 -1.00 -7.46 0.56
N VAL A 27 0.08 -7.58 1.32
CA VAL A 27 0.92 -6.47 1.77
C VAL A 27 2.39 -6.82 1.63
N THR A 28 3.24 -5.86 1.29
CA THR A 28 4.70 -6.07 1.41
C THR A 28 5.11 -5.97 2.87
N TRP A 29 5.91 -6.92 3.33
CA TRP A 29 6.48 -6.90 4.68
C TRP A 29 7.95 -6.44 4.68
N GLY A 30 8.65 -6.64 3.56
CA GLY A 30 10.08 -6.33 3.40
C GLY A 30 10.36 -5.05 2.60
N THR A 31 11.45 -5.06 1.85
CA THR A 31 12.01 -3.88 1.15
C THR A 31 11.94 -3.99 -0.37
N SER A 32 11.43 -5.11 -0.90
CA SER A 32 11.13 -5.30 -2.32
C SER A 32 9.63 -5.55 -2.51
N PRO A 33 9.05 -5.21 -3.67
CA PRO A 33 7.69 -5.62 -4.03
C PRO A 33 7.48 -7.15 -4.00
N GLU A 34 8.54 -7.95 -4.16
CA GLU A 34 8.46 -9.41 -4.06
C GLU A 34 8.37 -9.92 -2.61
N ASP A 35 8.75 -9.09 -1.63
CA ASP A 35 8.68 -9.43 -0.20
C ASP A 35 7.23 -9.20 0.29
N ALA A 36 6.29 -9.95 -0.29
CA ALA A 36 4.86 -9.80 -0.10
C ALA A 36 4.21 -11.08 0.43
N LEU A 37 3.19 -10.92 1.28
CA LEU A 37 2.44 -12.02 1.88
C LEU A 37 0.95 -11.64 2.01
N PRO A 38 0.04 -12.63 2.11
CA PRO A 38 -1.31 -12.39 2.57
C PRO A 38 -1.31 -11.62 3.89
N ILE A 39 -2.20 -10.65 4.07
CA ILE A 39 -2.31 -9.84 5.31
C ILE A 39 -2.54 -10.69 6.56
N THR A 40 -3.09 -11.90 6.41
CA THR A 40 -3.31 -12.86 7.49
C THR A 40 -2.05 -13.61 7.92
N ALA A 41 -0.92 -13.43 7.23
CA ALA A 41 0.33 -14.10 7.51
C ALA A 41 1.14 -13.40 8.61
N ALA A 42 2.30 -13.99 8.91
CA ALA A 42 3.29 -13.44 9.84
C ALA A 42 4.60 -13.13 9.11
N VAL A 43 5.38 -12.23 9.69
CA VAL A 43 6.72 -11.85 9.21
C VAL A 43 7.61 -13.11 9.19
N PRO A 44 8.28 -13.40 8.06
CA PRO A 44 9.16 -14.55 7.94
C PRO A 44 10.28 -14.57 8.97
N ASP A 45 10.68 -15.77 9.40
CA ASP A 45 11.78 -15.98 10.34
C ASP A 45 13.07 -16.34 9.60
N PRO A 46 14.11 -15.47 9.64
CA PRO A 46 15.40 -15.74 8.98
C PRO A 46 16.04 -17.05 9.41
N ASP A 47 15.85 -17.49 10.65
CA ASP A 47 16.49 -18.70 11.18
C ASP A 47 15.93 -19.99 10.55
N THR A 48 14.76 -19.90 9.89
CA THR A 48 14.14 -21.03 9.19
C THR A 48 14.62 -21.19 7.74
N GLU A 49 15.29 -20.18 7.18
CA GLU A 49 15.83 -20.22 5.82
C GLU A 49 17.18 -20.96 5.81
N LYS A 50 17.33 -21.93 4.91
CA LYS A 50 18.52 -22.79 4.81
C LYS A 50 19.59 -22.19 3.90
N ASP A 51 19.19 -21.42 2.91
CA ASP A 51 20.09 -20.72 2.01
C ASP A 51 20.67 -19.48 2.71
N GLU A 52 21.99 -19.44 2.88
CA GLU A 52 22.67 -18.36 3.63
C GLU A 52 22.47 -16.98 2.99
N ILE A 53 22.41 -16.91 1.65
CA ILE A 53 22.23 -15.65 0.93
C ILE A 53 20.80 -15.14 1.14
N LYS A 54 19.80 -16.03 1.03
CA LYS A 54 18.41 -15.68 1.30
C LYS A 54 18.19 -15.31 2.76
N ARG A 55 18.80 -16.04 3.70
CA ARG A 55 18.75 -15.72 5.13
C ARG A 55 19.29 -14.32 5.39
N ALA A 56 20.45 -13.98 4.85
CA ALA A 56 21.05 -12.65 5.02
C ALA A 56 20.16 -11.54 4.43
N LYS A 57 19.55 -11.77 3.26
CA LYS A 57 18.58 -10.84 2.65
C LYS A 57 17.35 -10.66 3.55
N LEU A 58 16.79 -11.76 4.05
CA LEU A 58 15.61 -11.76 4.92
C LEU A 58 15.89 -10.98 6.21
N GLN A 59 17.02 -11.28 6.87
CA GLN A 59 17.45 -10.60 8.09
C GLN A 59 17.57 -9.10 7.88
N ARG A 60 18.25 -8.67 6.80
CA ARG A 60 18.38 -7.24 6.48
C ARG A 60 17.02 -6.57 6.28
N ALA A 61 16.09 -7.22 5.58
CA ALA A 61 14.76 -6.68 5.35
C ALA A 61 13.97 -6.54 6.67
N VAL A 62 14.00 -7.56 7.53
CA VAL A 62 13.37 -7.55 8.86
C VAL A 62 13.95 -6.44 9.73
N ASP A 63 15.29 -6.31 9.77
CA ASP A 63 15.99 -5.29 10.55
C ASP A 63 15.65 -3.87 10.07
N TYR A 64 15.72 -3.64 8.75
CA TYR A 64 15.39 -2.35 8.14
C TYR A 64 13.96 -1.94 8.46
N MET A 65 13.03 -2.89 8.23
CA MET A 65 11.61 -2.69 8.48
C MET A 65 11.29 -2.65 9.97
N GLY A 66 12.24 -2.94 10.88
CA GLY A 66 12.04 -2.94 12.32
C GLY A 66 10.88 -3.85 12.73
N LEU A 67 10.83 -5.05 12.14
CA LEU A 67 9.83 -6.07 12.40
C LEU A 67 10.41 -7.17 13.29
N ALA A 68 9.56 -7.93 13.96
CA ALA A 68 9.97 -9.13 14.67
C ALA A 68 9.60 -10.40 13.87
N PRO A 69 10.50 -11.41 13.80
CA PRO A 69 10.14 -12.74 13.26
C PRO A 69 8.87 -13.29 13.89
N GLY A 70 7.96 -13.81 13.07
CA GLY A 70 6.67 -14.36 13.52
C GLY A 70 5.63 -13.34 13.96
N GLN A 71 5.92 -12.03 13.93
CA GLN A 71 4.93 -10.98 14.17
C GLN A 71 3.82 -11.07 13.12
N LYS A 72 2.55 -11.06 13.55
CA LYS A 72 1.44 -11.00 12.59
C LYS A 72 1.48 -9.68 11.85
N LEU A 73 1.22 -9.69 10.55
CA LEU A 73 1.22 -8.46 9.76
C LEU A 73 0.16 -7.47 10.28
N THR A 74 -0.98 -7.97 10.75
CA THR A 74 -2.03 -7.16 11.38
C THR A 74 -1.62 -6.47 12.68
N ASP A 75 -0.55 -6.93 13.34
CA ASP A 75 -0.05 -6.32 14.58
C ASP A 75 0.97 -5.18 14.29
N VAL A 76 1.27 -4.93 13.00
CA VAL A 76 2.22 -3.90 12.59
C VAL A 76 1.56 -2.52 12.64
N LYS A 77 1.95 -1.73 13.64
CA LYS A 77 1.51 -0.33 13.79
C LYS A 77 2.11 0.56 12.72
N ILE A 78 1.30 1.44 12.15
CA ILE A 78 1.72 2.46 11.18
C ILE A 78 1.73 3.86 11.80
N ASP A 79 2.42 4.79 11.15
CA ASP A 79 2.48 6.21 11.53
C ASP A 79 1.89 7.12 10.45
N THR A 80 2.06 6.72 9.18
CA THR A 80 1.60 7.49 8.02
C THR A 80 0.81 6.61 7.05
N VAL A 81 -0.17 7.21 6.38
CA VAL A 81 -0.88 6.62 5.24
C VAL A 81 -0.75 7.51 4.02
N PHE A 82 -0.44 6.89 2.89
CA PHE A 82 -0.32 7.56 1.61
C PHE A 82 -1.16 6.87 0.54
N ILE A 83 -2.25 7.52 0.15
CA ILE A 83 -3.09 7.09 -0.98
C ILE A 83 -2.78 8.00 -2.17
N GLY A 84 -1.90 7.55 -3.06
CA GLY A 84 -1.48 8.35 -4.21
C GLY A 84 -0.39 7.70 -5.03
N SER A 85 -0.61 7.50 -6.33
CA SER A 85 0.47 7.21 -7.28
C SER A 85 -0.12 7.17 -8.69
N CYS A 86 0.72 7.21 -9.71
CA CYS A 86 0.26 6.89 -11.07
C CYS A 86 -0.34 5.47 -11.22
N THR A 87 -0.15 4.59 -10.22
CA THR A 87 -0.65 3.21 -10.23
C THR A 87 -2.00 3.07 -9.51
N ASN A 88 -2.21 3.79 -8.41
CA ASN A 88 -3.33 3.55 -7.48
C ASN A 88 -3.96 4.85 -6.94
N SER A 89 -4.19 5.83 -7.82
CA SER A 89 -5.04 6.99 -7.54
C SER A 89 -5.86 7.44 -8.75
N ARG A 90 -6.42 6.45 -9.46
CA ARG A 90 -7.52 6.66 -10.42
C ARG A 90 -8.83 6.89 -9.66
N ILE A 91 -9.88 7.29 -10.38
CA ILE A 91 -11.15 7.60 -9.72
C ILE A 91 -11.75 6.38 -8.99
N GLU A 92 -11.63 5.18 -9.56
CA GLU A 92 -12.06 3.94 -8.93
C GLU A 92 -11.29 3.62 -7.65
N ASP A 93 -9.98 3.91 -7.62
CA ASP A 93 -9.13 3.72 -6.43
C ASP A 93 -9.59 4.66 -5.30
N LEU A 94 -9.87 5.93 -5.64
CA LEU A 94 -10.35 6.93 -4.67
C LEU A 94 -11.75 6.61 -4.15
N ARG A 95 -12.66 6.14 -5.01
CA ARG A 95 -14.00 5.70 -4.58
C ARG A 95 -13.92 4.53 -3.61
N ALA A 96 -13.08 3.55 -3.90
CA ALA A 96 -12.91 2.36 -3.06
C ALA A 96 -12.35 2.74 -1.68
N ALA A 97 -11.31 3.59 -1.64
CA ALA A 97 -10.78 4.14 -0.39
C ALA A 97 -11.80 5.01 0.38
N ALA A 98 -12.57 5.84 -0.33
CA ALA A 98 -13.59 6.69 0.27
C ALA A 98 -14.73 5.88 0.89
N ALA A 99 -15.11 4.73 0.30
CA ALA A 99 -16.11 3.84 0.89
C ALA A 99 -15.68 3.32 2.28
N VAL A 100 -14.38 3.09 2.48
CA VAL A 100 -13.80 2.73 3.77
C VAL A 100 -13.74 3.94 4.71
N ALA A 101 -13.32 5.11 4.21
CA ALA A 101 -13.20 6.32 5.02
C ALA A 101 -14.55 6.90 5.48
N SER A 102 -15.62 6.70 4.71
CA SER A 102 -16.94 7.28 4.95
C SER A 102 -17.50 6.93 6.32
N GLY A 103 -17.88 7.96 7.08
CA GLY A 103 -18.41 7.83 8.45
C GLY A 103 -17.39 7.42 9.50
N ARG A 104 -16.10 7.30 9.14
CA ARG A 104 -15.01 6.91 10.04
C ARG A 104 -14.02 8.07 10.22
N ARG A 105 -13.05 7.89 11.10
CA ARG A 105 -12.00 8.88 11.43
C ARG A 105 -10.64 8.21 11.36
N VAL A 106 -9.66 8.93 10.84
CA VAL A 106 -8.24 8.59 10.94
C VAL A 106 -7.87 8.49 12.42
N ALA A 107 -7.13 7.43 12.79
CA ALA A 107 -6.71 7.19 14.17
C ALA A 107 -5.79 8.30 14.68
N ASP A 108 -5.84 8.54 16.00
CA ASP A 108 -5.04 9.59 16.64
C ASP A 108 -3.54 9.37 16.39
N GLY A 109 -2.86 10.45 15.98
CA GLY A 109 -1.43 10.44 15.71
C GLY A 109 -1.04 9.89 14.33
N ILE A 110 -1.99 9.43 13.51
CA ILE A 110 -1.71 9.02 12.13
C ILE A 110 -1.75 10.22 11.18
N ARG A 111 -0.69 10.39 10.39
CA ARG A 111 -0.68 11.33 9.27
C ARG A 111 -1.19 10.63 8.01
N ALA A 112 -2.41 10.94 7.58
CA ALA A 112 -3.01 10.31 6.41
C ALA A 112 -3.23 11.34 5.29
N MET A 113 -2.82 11.02 4.06
CA MET A 113 -2.97 11.91 2.92
C MET A 113 -3.46 11.18 1.67
N VAL A 114 -4.19 11.91 0.84
CA VAL A 114 -4.71 11.46 -0.45
C VAL A 114 -4.25 12.40 -1.55
N VAL A 115 -3.66 11.84 -2.60
CA VAL A 115 -3.09 12.54 -3.75
C VAL A 115 -3.71 11.99 -5.04
N PRO A 116 -4.63 12.74 -5.68
CA PRO A 116 -5.22 12.32 -6.95
C PRO A 116 -4.17 12.11 -8.05
N GLY A 117 -4.38 11.13 -8.93
CA GLY A 117 -3.41 10.76 -9.95
C GLY A 117 -3.23 11.80 -11.07
N SER A 118 -4.19 12.72 -11.23
CA SER A 118 -4.16 13.82 -12.18
C SER A 118 -5.15 14.93 -11.80
N GLY A 119 -5.05 16.09 -12.46
CA GLY A 119 -6.05 17.17 -12.32
C GLY A 119 -7.46 16.72 -12.67
N LEU A 120 -7.62 15.95 -13.76
CA LEU A 120 -8.94 15.42 -14.17
C LEU A 120 -9.54 14.48 -13.12
N VAL A 121 -8.71 13.62 -12.50
CA VAL A 121 -9.18 12.74 -11.43
C VAL A 121 -9.57 13.54 -10.19
N LYS A 122 -8.82 14.60 -9.85
CA LYS A 122 -9.15 15.50 -8.73
C LYS A 122 -10.48 16.21 -8.97
N GLU A 123 -10.64 16.86 -10.12
CA GLU A 123 -11.88 17.54 -10.52
C GLU A 123 -13.08 16.59 -10.44
N GLN A 124 -12.92 15.37 -10.94
CA GLN A 124 -13.97 14.35 -10.87
C GLN A 124 -14.25 13.92 -9.42
N ALA A 125 -13.22 13.66 -8.62
CA ALA A 125 -13.37 13.25 -7.23
C ALA A 125 -14.07 14.33 -6.39
N GLU A 126 -13.76 15.61 -6.62
CA GLU A 126 -14.40 16.76 -5.98
C GLU A 126 -15.86 16.93 -6.45
N ALA A 127 -16.13 16.75 -7.74
CA ALA A 127 -17.50 16.75 -8.27
C ALA A 127 -18.36 15.62 -7.67
N GLU A 128 -17.75 14.49 -7.32
CA GLU A 128 -18.39 13.36 -6.63
C GLU A 128 -18.41 13.50 -5.10
N GLY A 129 -17.78 14.54 -4.54
CA GLY A 129 -17.72 14.80 -3.09
C GLY A 129 -16.77 13.87 -2.31
N LEU A 130 -15.86 13.17 -2.99
CA LEU A 130 -14.91 12.25 -2.35
C LEU A 130 -13.89 13.01 -1.48
N ASP A 131 -13.49 14.22 -1.89
CA ASP A 131 -12.64 15.12 -1.12
C ASP A 131 -13.25 15.44 0.26
N SER A 132 -14.56 15.67 0.29
CA SER A 132 -15.33 15.94 1.51
C SER A 132 -15.38 14.71 2.42
N VAL A 133 -15.49 13.50 1.85
CA VAL A 133 -15.41 12.25 2.61
C VAL A 133 -14.04 12.08 3.27
N PHE A 134 -12.96 12.28 2.51
CA PHE A 134 -11.60 12.15 3.02
C PHE A 134 -11.28 13.20 4.08
N THR A 135 -11.60 14.47 3.82
CA THR A 135 -11.34 15.56 4.78
C THR A 135 -12.18 15.41 6.06
N ALA A 136 -13.45 14.97 5.96
CA ALA A 136 -14.28 14.67 7.13
C ALA A 136 -13.74 13.51 7.98
N ALA A 137 -13.10 12.52 7.34
CA ALA A 137 -12.41 11.44 8.02
C ALA A 137 -11.05 11.88 8.63
N GLY A 138 -10.50 13.03 8.23
CA GLY A 138 -9.24 13.56 8.74
C GLY A 138 -8.03 13.32 7.84
N PHE A 139 -8.24 12.92 6.59
CA PHE A 139 -7.17 12.86 5.59
C PHE A 139 -6.84 14.26 5.05
N GLU A 140 -5.57 14.48 4.75
CA GLU A 140 -5.12 15.62 3.98
C GLU A 140 -5.45 15.41 2.49
N TRP A 141 -6.32 16.25 1.92
CA TRP A 141 -6.59 16.28 0.48
C TRP A 141 -5.55 17.15 -0.24
N ARG A 142 -4.71 16.53 -1.07
CA ARG A 142 -3.57 17.19 -1.71
C ARG A 142 -3.81 17.49 -3.20
N GLU A 143 -2.95 18.33 -3.76
CA GLU A 143 -2.88 18.59 -5.19
C GLU A 143 -2.26 17.40 -5.94
N PRO A 144 -2.69 17.13 -7.19
CA PRO A 144 -2.23 15.98 -7.94
C PRO A 144 -0.73 16.08 -8.25
N GLY A 145 -0.01 14.98 -8.10
CA GLY A 145 1.43 14.93 -8.35
C GLY A 145 2.07 13.64 -7.84
N CYS A 146 3.38 13.50 -8.04
CA CYS A 146 4.10 12.32 -7.57
C CYS A 146 4.16 12.24 -6.02
N SER A 147 4.16 13.39 -5.33
CA SER A 147 4.17 13.46 -3.86
C SER A 147 5.16 12.45 -3.23
N MET A 148 4.74 11.75 -2.18
CA MET A 148 5.54 10.77 -1.45
C MET A 148 5.89 9.53 -2.29
N CYS A 149 5.22 9.25 -3.41
CA CYS A 149 5.59 8.16 -4.31
C CYS A 149 7.01 8.36 -4.88
N LEU A 150 7.44 9.62 -5.02
CA LEU A 150 8.80 10.00 -5.40
C LEU A 150 9.60 10.63 -4.25
N ALA A 151 8.94 11.29 -3.29
CA ALA A 151 9.53 11.93 -2.11
C ALA A 151 10.68 12.91 -2.42
N MET A 152 10.60 13.60 -3.56
CA MET A 152 11.47 14.73 -3.92
C MET A 152 10.90 16.08 -3.46
N ASN A 153 9.78 16.06 -2.74
CA ASN A 153 9.11 17.22 -2.18
C ASN A 153 9.11 17.15 -0.64
N ALA A 154 8.28 17.96 0.01
CA ALA A 154 8.15 17.94 1.47
C ALA A 154 7.43 16.69 2.01
N ASP A 155 6.71 15.97 1.15
CA ASP A 155 6.02 14.73 1.51
C ASP A 155 7.04 13.59 1.54
N LYS A 156 7.62 13.37 2.73
CA LYS A 156 8.59 12.32 2.99
C LYS A 156 8.40 11.72 4.38
N LEU A 157 8.86 10.48 4.50
CA LEU A 157 8.99 9.78 5.76
C LEU A 157 10.28 10.20 6.47
N SER A 158 10.18 10.27 7.78
CA SER A 158 11.30 10.40 8.71
C SER A 158 11.94 9.04 8.99
N GLU A 159 13.11 9.04 9.61
CA GLU A 159 13.79 7.81 9.97
C GLU A 159 12.94 6.99 10.96
N GLY A 160 12.71 5.72 10.65
CA GLY A 160 11.90 4.80 11.45
C GLY A 160 10.38 4.93 11.26
N GLU A 161 9.91 6.02 10.63
CA GLU A 161 8.48 6.26 10.36
C GLU A 161 7.93 5.21 9.39
N ARG A 162 6.78 4.61 9.74
CA ARG A 162 6.16 3.52 8.97
C ARG A 162 4.94 3.98 8.19
N CYS A 163 4.91 3.65 6.91
CA CYS A 163 3.86 4.03 5.98
C CYS A 163 3.11 2.82 5.41
N ALA A 164 1.78 2.89 5.39
CA ALA A 164 0.95 2.11 4.48
C ALA A 164 0.70 2.94 3.20
N SER A 165 1.17 2.45 2.07
CA SER A 165 1.35 3.24 0.84
C SER A 165 0.73 2.56 -0.36
N THR A 166 0.02 3.32 -1.20
CA THR A 166 -0.47 2.86 -2.50
C THR A 166 0.52 3.16 -3.64
N SER A 167 1.80 3.34 -3.29
CA SER A 167 2.88 3.34 -4.28
C SER A 167 3.08 1.93 -4.89
N ASN A 168 3.97 1.83 -5.87
CA ASN A 168 4.38 0.58 -6.48
C ASN A 168 5.83 0.19 -6.14
N ARG A 169 6.51 0.96 -5.28
CA ARG A 169 7.92 0.75 -4.91
C ARG A 169 8.14 1.06 -3.43
N ASN A 170 8.83 0.16 -2.73
CA ASN A 170 9.15 0.28 -1.30
C ASN A 170 10.61 -0.01 -0.96
N PHE A 171 11.53 0.11 -1.93
CA PHE A 171 12.96 -0.02 -1.66
C PHE A 171 13.44 0.98 -0.62
N GLU A 172 14.50 0.62 0.11
CA GLU A 172 15.04 1.41 1.20
C GLU A 172 15.29 2.87 0.75
N GLY A 173 14.74 3.83 1.50
CA GLY A 173 14.88 5.26 1.20
C GLY A 173 13.91 5.81 0.15
N ARG A 174 13.05 4.98 -0.47
CA ARG A 174 12.16 5.40 -1.57
C ARG A 174 11.26 6.58 -1.21
N GLN A 175 10.58 6.51 -0.07
CA GLN A 175 9.64 7.53 0.40
C GLN A 175 10.27 8.46 1.44
N GLY A 176 11.59 8.40 1.63
CA GLY A 176 12.31 9.10 2.69
C GLY A 176 13.41 8.20 3.27
N ARG A 177 14.58 8.77 3.54
CA ARG A 177 15.73 8.03 4.08
C ARG A 177 15.38 7.43 5.45
N GLY A 178 15.49 6.11 5.55
CA GLY A 178 15.17 5.36 6.77
C GLY A 178 13.67 5.16 7.03
N GLY A 179 12.80 5.62 6.13
CA GLY A 179 11.36 5.36 6.21
C GLY A 179 11.02 3.94 5.81
N ARG A 180 9.98 3.37 6.43
CA ARG A 180 9.57 1.97 6.29
C ARG A 180 8.24 1.89 5.55
N THR A 181 8.24 1.37 4.33
CA THR A 181 7.05 1.42 3.46
C THR A 181 6.47 0.04 3.22
N HIS A 182 5.17 -0.10 3.48
CA HIS A 182 4.36 -1.27 3.13
C HIS A 182 3.46 -0.90 1.95
N LEU A 183 3.53 -1.67 0.86
CA LEU A 183 2.66 -1.50 -0.30
C LEU A 183 1.34 -2.22 -0.04
N VAL A 184 0.24 -1.50 -0.22
CA VAL A 184 -1.13 -1.99 0.02
C VAL A 184 -2.10 -1.40 -1.02
N SER A 185 -3.30 -1.99 -1.14
CA SER A 185 -4.37 -1.43 -1.96
C SER A 185 -4.91 -0.12 -1.37
N PRO A 186 -5.63 0.73 -2.16
CA PRO A 186 -6.28 1.93 -1.65
C PRO A 186 -7.22 1.70 -0.47
N GLU A 187 -7.99 0.62 -0.50
CA GLU A 187 -8.92 0.28 0.57
C GLU A 187 -8.19 -0.16 1.83
N MET A 188 -7.13 -0.97 1.70
CA MET A 188 -6.28 -1.37 2.83
C MET A 188 -5.52 -0.19 3.43
N ALA A 189 -5.08 0.78 2.61
CA ALA A 189 -4.48 2.03 3.09
C ALA A 189 -5.50 2.85 3.91
N ALA A 190 -6.72 2.99 3.41
CA ALA A 190 -7.79 3.68 4.14
C ALA A 190 -8.16 2.95 5.44
N ALA A 191 -8.23 1.61 5.42
CA ALA A 191 -8.47 0.81 6.63
C ALA A 191 -7.34 1.00 7.65
N ALA A 192 -6.08 0.98 7.20
CA ALA A 192 -4.93 1.21 8.07
C ALA A 192 -4.94 2.62 8.69
N ALA A 193 -5.41 3.63 7.95
CA ALA A 193 -5.56 4.99 8.49
C ALA A 193 -6.56 5.03 9.65
N VAL A 194 -7.63 4.24 9.56
CA VAL A 194 -8.69 4.18 10.58
C VAL A 194 -8.28 3.39 11.81
N THR A 195 -7.53 2.30 11.64
CA THR A 195 -7.14 1.42 12.75
C THR A 195 -5.80 1.80 13.39
N GLY A 196 -4.89 2.43 12.64
CA GLY A 196 -3.50 2.67 13.02
C GLY A 196 -2.56 1.47 12.81
N TYR A 197 -3.04 0.39 12.17
CA TYR A 197 -2.28 -0.84 11.91
C TYR A 197 -2.45 -1.30 10.46
N LEU A 198 -1.53 -2.12 9.95
CA LEU A 198 -1.83 -2.86 8.72
C LEU A 198 -3.09 -3.71 8.94
N THR A 199 -4.04 -3.63 8.02
CA THR A 199 -5.41 -4.10 8.28
C THR A 199 -5.94 -4.90 7.09
N ASP A 200 -6.64 -5.99 7.38
CA ASP A 200 -7.37 -6.75 6.38
C ASP A 200 -8.64 -6.00 5.98
N ILE A 201 -8.74 -5.64 4.69
CA ILE A 201 -9.88 -4.88 4.19
C ILE A 201 -11.21 -5.61 4.36
N ARG A 202 -11.20 -6.95 4.43
CA ARG A 202 -12.42 -7.75 4.57
C ARG A 202 -13.17 -7.47 5.88
N GLU A 203 -12.50 -6.92 6.88
CA GLU A 203 -13.13 -6.48 8.14
C GLU A 203 -14.04 -5.24 7.96
N PHE A 204 -13.94 -4.54 6.82
CA PHE A 204 -14.71 -3.34 6.50
C PHE A 204 -15.80 -3.61 5.45
N GLN A 205 -15.87 -4.83 4.93
CA GLN A 205 -16.87 -5.27 3.96
C GLN A 205 -17.99 -5.97 4.73
N GLY A 206 -19.03 -5.21 5.06
CA GLY A 206 -20.29 -5.73 5.62
C GLY A 206 -21.35 -5.93 4.55
#